data_AF-A0A7X3UWW7-F1
#
_entry.id   AF-A0A7X3UWW7-F1
#
_cell.length_a   1.000
_cell.length_b   1.000
_cell.length_c   1.000
_cell.angle_alpha   90.00
_cell.angle_beta   90.00
_cell.angle_gamma   90.00
#
_symmetry.space_group_name_H-M   'P 1'
#
loop_
_entity.id
_entity.type
_entity.pdbx_description
1 polymer ?
#
loop_
_entity_poly.entity_id
_entity_poly.type
_entity_poly.pdbx_seq_one_letter_code
_entity_poly.pdbx_strand_id
1 'polypeptide(L)'
;MTHFHMDLWTPDPTADPAAFRVKLVDFGADGGFGGGDDTEHELTLNAMFEPPLATGRWVSYDIPFTEFTGLTTRGHLAQMIISGDPNTVFIDNVYLHR
;
A
#
# COMPACT_ATOMS: atom_id res chain seq x y z
N MET A 1 3.70 7.90 13.53
CA MET A 1 3.62 6.66 12.74
C MET A 1 4.77 6.73 11.76
N THR A 2 5.69 5.76 11.79
CA THR A 2 6.89 5.72 10.94
C THR A 2 6.74 4.69 9.83
N HIS A 3 5.92 3.65 10.03
CA HIS A 3 5.73 2.55 9.09
C HIS A 3 4.25 2.20 8.88
N PHE A 4 3.98 1.65 7.69
CA PHE A 4 2.75 0.96 7.30
C PHE A 4 3.06 -0.53 7.18
N HIS A 5 2.28 -1.37 7.86
CA HIS A 5 2.41 -2.82 7.81
C HIS A 5 1.19 -3.47 7.18
N MET A 6 1.44 -4.53 6.40
CA MET A 6 0.43 -5.38 5.78
C MET A 6 1.01 -6.76 5.47
N ASP A 7 0.25 -7.81 5.72
CA ASP A 7 0.51 -9.15 5.20
C ASP A 7 -0.32 -9.41 3.94
N LEU A 8 0.31 -9.96 2.91
CA LEU A 8 -0.34 -10.29 1.64
C LEU A 8 -0.10 -11.75 1.26
N TRP A 9 -1.16 -12.44 0.85
CA TRP A 9 -1.09 -13.76 0.22
C TRP A 9 -1.94 -13.78 -1.04
N THR A 10 -1.45 -14.47 -2.07
CA THR A 10 -2.20 -14.70 -3.31
C THR A 10 -1.94 -16.10 -3.87
N PRO A 11 -2.95 -16.80 -4.42
CA PRO A 11 -2.73 -18.03 -5.17
C PRO A 11 -2.29 -17.76 -6.60
N ASP A 12 -2.40 -16.51 -7.08
CA ASP A 12 -2.20 -16.17 -8.48
C ASP A 12 -0.70 -16.01 -8.81
N PRO A 13 -0.30 -16.16 -10.08
CA PRO A 13 1.08 -15.92 -10.51
C PRO A 13 1.55 -14.49 -10.22
N THR A 14 2.76 -14.35 -9.67
CA THR A 14 3.34 -13.07 -9.22
C THR A 14 4.62 -12.67 -9.96
N ALA A 15 5.00 -13.45 -10.98
CA ALA A 15 6.08 -13.07 -11.89
C ALA A 15 5.65 -11.90 -12.78
N ASP A 16 6.63 -11.14 -13.28
CA ASP A 16 6.38 -10.03 -14.20
C ASP A 16 5.44 -10.44 -15.35
N PRO A 17 4.43 -9.62 -15.69
CA PRO A 17 4.24 -8.23 -15.28
C PRO A 17 3.36 -8.04 -14.03
N ALA A 18 3.02 -9.11 -13.30
CA ALA A 18 2.06 -9.04 -12.21
C ALA A 18 2.51 -8.08 -11.09
N ALA A 19 1.60 -7.20 -10.67
CA ALA A 19 1.84 -6.30 -9.56
C ALA A 19 0.62 -6.18 -8.64
N PHE A 20 0.89 -6.04 -7.35
CA PHE A 20 -0.05 -5.56 -6.36
C PHE A 20 0.26 -4.10 -6.07
N ARG A 21 -0.75 -3.25 -5.91
CA ARG A 21 -0.58 -1.84 -5.63
C ARG A 21 -1.35 -1.45 -4.39
N VAL A 22 -0.71 -0.65 -3.54
CA VAL A 22 -1.34 -0.05 -2.37
C VAL A 22 -1.15 1.46 -2.46
N LYS A 23 -2.26 2.17 -2.39
CA LYS A 23 -2.30 3.63 -2.39
C LYS A 23 -2.89 4.12 -1.09
N LEU A 24 -2.21 5.10 -0.49
CA LEU A 24 -2.68 5.78 0.69
C LEU A 24 -3.08 7.20 0.31
N VAL A 25 -4.16 7.70 0.92
CA VAL A 25 -4.70 9.05 0.69
C VAL A 25 -4.96 9.74 2.02
N ASP A 26 -4.44 10.94 2.15
CA ASP A 26 -4.68 11.87 3.27
C ASP A 26 -5.52 13.05 2.75
N PHE A 27 -6.64 13.35 3.41
CA PHE A 27 -7.57 14.43 3.02
C PHE A 27 -7.11 15.81 3.48
N GLY A 28 -5.80 16.05 3.48
CA GLY A 28 -5.24 17.37 3.77
C GLY A 28 -5.64 17.91 5.14
N ALA A 29 -5.62 19.23 5.32
CA ALA A 29 -5.99 19.89 6.58
C ALA A 29 -7.51 20.09 6.71
N ASP A 30 -8.24 20.12 5.60
CA ASP A 30 -9.68 20.34 5.60
C ASP A 30 -10.49 19.06 5.96
N GLY A 31 -9.88 17.89 5.82
CA GLY A 31 -10.48 16.59 6.12
C GLY A 31 -11.59 16.18 5.14
N GLY A 32 -11.72 16.89 4.01
CA GLY A 32 -12.69 16.67 2.96
C GLY A 32 -12.09 15.90 1.79
N PHE A 33 -12.89 15.05 1.16
CA PHE A 33 -12.47 14.40 -0.09
C PHE A 33 -12.49 15.41 -1.24
N GLY A 34 -11.38 15.54 -1.96
CA GLY A 34 -11.27 16.42 -3.13
C GLY A 34 -11.29 17.91 -2.78
N GLY A 35 -10.83 18.27 -1.58
CA GLY A 35 -10.73 19.65 -1.08
C GLY A 35 -9.63 20.46 -1.77
N GLY A 36 -8.72 19.78 -2.48
CA GLY A 36 -7.60 20.37 -3.21
C GLY A 36 -6.30 20.39 -2.41
N ASP A 37 -6.32 19.91 -1.18
CA ASP A 37 -5.16 19.66 -0.33
C ASP A 37 -4.96 18.17 -0.01
N ASP A 38 -5.74 17.27 -0.63
CA ASP A 38 -5.52 15.83 -0.58
C ASP A 38 -4.11 15.48 -1.08
N THR A 39 -3.40 14.60 -0.35
CA THR A 39 -2.11 14.07 -0.76
C THR A 39 -2.18 12.56 -0.83
N GLU A 40 -1.46 11.96 -1.79
CA GLU A 40 -1.57 10.54 -2.06
C GLU A 40 -0.30 9.97 -2.68
N HIS A 41 -0.07 8.68 -2.47
CA HIS A 41 0.98 7.94 -3.16
C HIS A 41 0.62 6.48 -3.32
N GLU A 42 0.91 5.92 -4.49
CA GLU A 42 0.71 4.51 -4.81
C GLU A 42 2.05 3.81 -4.91
N LEU A 43 2.21 2.74 -4.13
CA LEU A 43 3.33 1.81 -4.25
C LEU A 43 2.95 0.64 -5.14
N THR A 44 3.91 0.22 -5.97
CA THR A 44 3.81 -0.99 -6.78
C THR A 44 4.71 -2.07 -6.17
N LEU A 45 4.10 -3.13 -5.67
CA LEU A 45 4.74 -4.33 -5.15
C LEU A 45 4.73 -5.40 -6.24
N ASN A 46 5.90 -5.72 -6.79
CA ASN A 46 6.08 -6.70 -7.87
C ASN A 46 7.23 -7.66 -7.52
N ALA A 47 7.67 -8.47 -8.49
CA ALA A 47 8.77 -9.41 -8.29
C ALA A 47 10.14 -8.72 -8.00
N MET A 48 10.26 -7.41 -8.23
CA MET A 48 11.47 -6.60 -8.01
C MET A 48 11.40 -5.75 -6.73
N PHE A 49 10.27 -5.77 -6.00
CA PHE A 49 10.16 -5.13 -4.69
C PHE A 49 10.88 -5.96 -3.62
N GLU A 50 11.17 -5.37 -2.46
CA GLU A 50 11.78 -6.08 -1.32
C GLU A 50 10.87 -5.99 -0.07
N PRO A 51 10.36 -7.13 0.45
CA PRO A 51 10.46 -8.48 -0.11
C PRO A 51 9.69 -8.61 -1.44
N PRO A 52 10.09 -9.54 -2.33
CA PRO A 52 9.41 -9.70 -3.61
C PRO A 52 8.01 -10.29 -3.43
N LEU A 53 7.09 -9.84 -4.28
CA LEU A 53 5.76 -10.43 -4.37
C LEU A 53 5.88 -11.94 -4.68
N ALA A 54 5.09 -12.77 -4.01
CA ALA A 54 5.24 -14.22 -4.10
C ALA A 54 3.89 -14.95 -4.15
N THR A 55 3.84 -16.00 -4.97
CA THR A 55 2.67 -16.88 -5.11
C THR A 55 2.65 -17.95 -4.03
N GLY A 56 1.48 -18.19 -3.44
CA GLY A 56 1.21 -19.32 -2.55
C GLY A 56 1.80 -19.21 -1.15
N ARG A 57 2.32 -18.05 -0.74
CA ARG A 57 2.84 -17.81 0.61
C ARG A 57 2.55 -16.39 1.09
N TRP A 58 2.51 -16.21 2.41
CA TRP A 58 2.35 -14.89 3.03
C TRP A 58 3.64 -14.11 2.90
N VAL A 59 3.52 -12.84 2.52
CA VAL A 59 4.61 -11.87 2.46
C VAL A 59 4.23 -10.70 3.36
N SER A 60 5.07 -10.42 4.35
CA SER A 60 4.91 -9.29 5.26
C SER A 60 5.64 -8.08 4.70
N TYR A 61 4.90 -7.00 4.45
CA TYR A 61 5.46 -5.73 4.03
C TYR A 61 5.46 -4.77 5.21
N ASP A 62 6.66 -4.39 5.66
CA ASP A 62 6.84 -3.34 6.66
C ASP A 62 7.50 -2.14 5.98
N ILE A 63 6.67 -1.20 5.52
CA ILE A 63 7.08 -0.13 4.60
C ILE A 63 7.21 1.18 5.37
N PRO A 64 8.39 1.82 5.37
CA PRO A 64 8.53 3.13 5.99
C PRO A 64 7.73 4.16 5.18
N PHE A 65 7.09 5.10 5.87
CA PHE A 65 6.31 6.16 5.21
C PHE A 65 7.14 7.05 4.27
N THR A 66 8.47 6.98 4.34
CA THR A 66 9.37 7.65 3.39
C THR A 66 9.26 7.11 1.97
N GLU A 67 8.80 5.87 1.77
CA GLU A 67 8.53 5.31 0.44
C GLU A 67 7.27 5.92 -0.20
N PHE A 68 6.32 6.41 0.60
CA PHE A 68 5.12 7.08 0.11
C PHE A 68 5.39 8.56 -0.19
N THR A 69 6.30 8.85 -1.13
CA THR A 69 6.86 10.20 -1.30
C THR A 69 5.83 11.28 -1.67
N GLY A 70 4.71 10.90 -2.28
CA GLY A 70 3.58 11.79 -2.60
C GLY A 70 2.60 12.03 -1.44
N LEU A 71 2.65 11.19 -0.40
CA LEU A 71 1.82 11.31 0.81
C LEU A 71 2.50 12.29 1.77
N THR A 72 2.56 13.55 1.38
CA THR A 72 3.33 14.58 2.11
C THR A 72 2.69 14.96 3.45
N THR A 73 1.41 14.68 3.62
CA THR A 73 0.66 14.87 4.88
C THR A 73 0.06 13.55 5.34
N ARG A 74 -0.12 13.41 6.66
CA ARG A 74 -0.61 12.18 7.33
C ARG A 74 -1.50 12.51 8.55
N GLY A 75 -2.11 13.70 8.54
CA GLY A 75 -2.94 14.19 9.65
C GLY A 75 -4.37 13.66 9.60
N HIS A 76 -4.87 13.38 8.40
CA HIS A 76 -6.22 12.91 8.10
C HIS A 76 -6.15 11.77 7.07
N LEU A 77 -5.41 10.71 7.41
CA LEU A 77 -5.32 9.51 6.57
C LEU A 77 -6.70 8.86 6.46
N ALA A 78 -7.28 8.89 5.27
CA ALA A 78 -8.69 8.62 5.07
C ALA A 78 -8.94 7.34 4.25
N GLN A 79 -8.01 6.97 3.38
CA GLN A 79 -8.20 5.82 2.47
C GLN A 79 -6.95 4.96 2.33
N MET A 80 -7.20 3.67 2.19
CA MET A 80 -6.28 2.68 1.64
C MET A 80 -6.96 2.05 0.44
N ILE A 81 -6.35 2.21 -0.73
CA ILE A 81 -6.86 1.70 -2.00
C ILE A 81 -5.93 0.60 -2.47
N ILE A 82 -6.51 -0.53 -2.86
CA ILE A 82 -5.79 -1.70 -3.33
C ILE A 82 -6.19 -1.96 -4.77
N SER A 83 -5.20 -2.18 -5.63
CA SER A 83 -5.40 -2.55 -7.03
C SER A 83 -4.29 -3.51 -7.49
N GLY A 84 -4.43 -4.16 -8.63
CA GLY A 84 -3.40 -5.07 -9.12
C GLY A 84 -3.91 -6.13 -10.09
N ASP A 85 -2.97 -6.96 -10.54
CA ASP A 85 -3.21 -8.09 -11.45
C ASP A 85 -3.56 -9.41 -10.75
N PRO A 86 -3.07 -9.72 -9.52
CA PRO A 86 -3.61 -10.85 -8.77
C PRO A 86 -5.12 -10.65 -8.56
N ASN A 87 -5.92 -11.53 -9.15
CA ASN A 87 -7.38 -11.49 -9.06
C ASN A 87 -7.85 -11.90 -7.67
N THR A 88 -7.11 -12.81 -7.03
CA THR A 88 -7.37 -13.28 -5.68
C THR A 88 -6.27 -12.83 -4.75
N VAL A 89 -6.63 -12.03 -3.74
CA VAL A 89 -5.72 -11.59 -2.68
C VAL A 89 -6.36 -11.78 -1.32
N PHE A 90 -5.55 -12.14 -0.35
CA PHE A 90 -5.89 -12.19 1.06
C PHE A 90 -4.94 -11.26 1.78
N ILE A 91 -5.51 -10.40 2.63
CA ILE A 91 -4.79 -9.35 3.33
C ILE A 91 -5.07 -9.51 4.81
N ASP A 92 -4.03 -9.43 5.63
CA ASP A 92 -4.12 -9.51 7.08
C ASP A 92 -3.17 -8.50 7.75
N ASN A 93 -3.33 -8.32 9.05
CA ASN A 93 -2.45 -7.52 9.91
C ASN A 93 -2.18 -6.11 9.35
N VAL A 94 -3.22 -5.41 8.90
CA VAL A 94 -3.06 -4.02 8.44
C VAL A 94 -3.00 -3.08 9.63
N TYR A 95 -1.85 -2.44 9.86
CA TYR A 95 -1.69 -1.46 10.93
C TYR A 95 -0.60 -0.42 10.63
N LEU A 96 -0.69 0.69 11.36
CA LEU A 96 0.32 1.76 11.36
C LEU A 96 1.07 1.72 12.68
N HIS A 97 2.40 1.79 12.65
CA HIS A 97 3.19 1.71 13.88
C HIS A 97 4.36 2.70 13.91
N ARG A 98 5.19 2.61 14.95
CA ARG A 98 6.32 3.51 15.22
C ARG A 98 7.60 2.74 15.46
#